data_AF-A0A2V6RTF7-F1
#
_entry.id   AF-A0A2V6RTF7-F1
#
_cell.length_a   1.000
_cell.length_b   1.000
_cell.length_c   1.000
_cell.angle_alpha   90.00
_cell.angle_beta   90.00
_cell.angle_gamma   90.00
#
_symmetry.space_group_name_H-M   'P 1'
#
loop_
_entity.id
_entity.type
_entity.pdbx_description
1 polymer ?
#
loop_
_entity_poly.entity_id
_entity_poly.type
_entity_poly.pdbx_seq_one_letter_code
_entity_poly.pdbx_strand_id
1 'polypeptide(L)'
;MTRALGWLTALALIVGLGAAFGYAPREAVQGNVQRIMYLHVPAVLTAYLAFALVFVGSLGYLFTRKMGWDRLAVAAAEPGVL
;
A
#
# COMPACT_ATOMS: atom_id res chain seq x y z
N MET A 1 3.67 9.00 -18.25
CA MET A 1 3.72 7.65 -17.64
C MET A 1 2.96 7.58 -16.31
N THR A 2 3.10 8.55 -15.41
CA THR A 2 2.38 8.60 -14.12
C THR A 2 0.86 8.50 -14.23
N ARG A 3 0.23 9.13 -15.24
CA ARG A 3 -1.22 9.00 -15.48
C ARG A 3 -1.66 7.57 -15.81
N ALA A 4 -0.86 6.84 -16.60
CA ALA A 4 -1.16 5.45 -16.94
C ALA A 4 -1.05 4.54 -15.71
N LEU A 5 -0.01 4.74 -14.89
CA LEU A 5 0.13 4.08 -13.60
C LEU A 5 -1.05 4.37 -12.68
N GLY A 6 -1.49 5.63 -12.59
CA GLY A 6 -2.66 6.00 -11.78
C GLY A 6 -3.94 5.28 -12.21
N TRP A 7 -4.23 5.22 -13.51
CA TRP A 7 -5.38 4.48 -14.03
C TRP A 7 -5.27 2.97 -13.81
N LEU A 8 -4.08 2.39 -13.96
CA LEU A 8 -3.84 0.99 -13.67
C LEU A 8 -4.04 0.66 -12.18
N THR A 9 -3.56 1.53 -11.28
CA THR A 9 -3.79 1.38 -9.84
C THR A 9 -5.29 1.46 -9.50
N ALA A 10 -6.01 2.42 -10.06
CA ALA A 10 -7.45 2.54 -9.85
C ALA A 10 -8.21 1.29 -10.34
N LEU A 11 -7.87 0.80 -11.54
CA LEU A 11 -8.47 -0.42 -12.08
C LEU A 11 -8.16 -1.65 -11.21
N ALA A 12 -6.90 -1.80 -10.77
CA ALA A 12 -6.48 -2.90 -9.90
C ALA A 12 -7.22 -2.87 -8.54
N LEU A 13 -7.42 -1.69 -7.95
CA LEU A 13 -8.20 -1.53 -6.73
C LEU A 13 -9.67 -1.92 -6.92
N ILE A 14 -10.31 -1.46 -8.00
CA ILE A 14 -11.72 -1.79 -8.29
C ILE A 14 -11.89 -3.31 -8.49
N VAL A 15 -11.03 -3.91 -9.33
CA VAL A 15 -11.08 -5.36 -9.60
C VAL A 15 -10.78 -6.17 -8.34
N GLY A 16 -9.77 -5.77 -7.56
CA GLY A 16 -9.40 -6.43 -6.31
C GLY A 16 -10.51 -6.38 -5.26
N LEU A 17 -11.13 -5.21 -5.06
CA LEU A 17 -12.27 -5.05 -4.15
C LEU A 17 -13.50 -5.86 -4.62
N GLY A 18 -13.78 -5.84 -5.93
CA GLY A 18 -14.84 -6.66 -6.52
C GLY A 18 -14.62 -8.14 -6.28
N ALA A 19 -13.40 -8.64 -6.45
CA ALA A 19 -13.04 -10.03 -6.16
C ALA A 19 -13.14 -10.35 -4.66
N ALA A 20 -12.63 -9.47 -3.79
CA ALA A 20 -12.64 -9.65 -2.34
C ALA A 20 -14.06 -9.77 -1.76
N PHE A 21 -14.98 -8.91 -2.19
CA PHE A 21 -16.35 -8.89 -1.64
C PHE A 21 -17.37 -9.70 -2.44
N GLY A 22 -17.16 -9.87 -3.75
CA GLY A 22 -18.09 -10.58 -4.64
C GLY A 22 -17.71 -12.04 -4.91
N TYR A 23 -16.42 -12.35 -5.05
CA TYR A 23 -15.95 -13.67 -5.47
C TYR A 23 -15.40 -14.54 -4.32
N ALA A 24 -14.69 -13.95 -3.36
CA ALA A 24 -14.06 -14.71 -2.28
C ALA A 24 -15.09 -15.59 -1.56
N PRO A 25 -14.81 -16.88 -1.30
CA PRO A 25 -15.75 -17.75 -0.62
C PRO A 25 -16.03 -17.27 0.80
N ARG A 26 -17.17 -17.68 1.35
CA ARG A 26 -17.50 -17.43 2.76
C ARG A 26 -16.65 -18.35 3.63
N GLU A 27 -16.02 -17.79 4.67
CA GLU A 27 -15.25 -18.59 5.63
C GLU A 27 -16.20 -19.37 6.57
N ALA A 28 -15.77 -20.53 7.05
CA ALA A 28 -16.62 -21.47 7.77
C ALA A 28 -17.05 -20.98 9.18
N VAL A 29 -16.18 -20.25 9.88
CA VAL A 29 -16.38 -19.83 11.28
C VAL A 29 -16.86 -18.38 11.36
N GLN A 30 -16.13 -17.46 10.75
CA GLN A 30 -16.33 -16.02 10.76
C GLN A 30 -17.31 -15.55 9.67
N GLY A 31 -17.64 -16.42 8.71
CA GLY A 31 -18.61 -16.11 7.67
C GLY A 31 -18.14 -14.98 6.74
N ASN A 32 -19.03 -14.02 6.48
CA ASN A 32 -18.75 -12.93 5.53
C ASN A 32 -17.78 -11.87 6.09
N VAL A 33 -17.65 -11.76 7.42
CA VAL A 33 -16.82 -10.72 8.06
C VAL A 33 -15.34 -10.91 7.73
N GLN A 34 -14.88 -12.16 7.59
CA GLN A 34 -13.50 -12.48 7.26
C GLN A 34 -13.04 -11.87 5.93
N ARG A 35 -13.95 -11.60 4.98
CA ARG A 35 -13.61 -11.01 3.68
C ARG A 35 -12.91 -9.65 3.81
N ILE A 36 -13.05 -8.95 4.94
CA ILE A 36 -12.29 -7.71 5.21
C ILE A 36 -10.78 -7.93 5.19
N MET A 37 -10.30 -9.16 5.47
CA MET A 37 -8.88 -9.48 5.48
C MET A 37 -8.22 -9.33 4.10
N TYR A 38 -8.98 -9.47 3.02
CA TYR A 38 -8.49 -9.22 1.66
C TYR A 38 -8.18 -7.74 1.39
N LEU A 39 -8.70 -6.82 2.20
CA LEU A 39 -8.32 -5.41 2.18
C LEU A 39 -7.31 -5.10 3.30
N HIS A 40 -7.55 -5.64 4.50
CA HIS A 40 -6.79 -5.34 5.69
C HIS A 40 -5.34 -5.85 5.63
N VAL A 41 -5.12 -7.10 5.21
CA VAL A 41 -3.77 -7.69 5.18
C VAL A 41 -2.88 -6.99 4.14
N PRO A 42 -3.35 -6.73 2.90
CA PRO A 42 -2.57 -5.92 1.97
C PRO A 42 -2.31 -4.50 2.49
N ALA A 43 -3.29 -3.85 3.12
CA ALA A 43 -3.13 -2.49 3.65
C ALA A 43 -2.01 -2.41 4.70
N VAL A 44 -1.97 -3.34 5.67
CA VAL A 44 -0.89 -3.33 6.68
C VAL A 44 0.48 -3.64 6.06
N LEU A 45 0.55 -4.51 5.04
CA LEU A 45 1.80 -4.78 4.32
C LEU A 45 2.28 -3.56 3.53
N THR A 46 1.35 -2.83 2.89
CA THR A 46 1.67 -1.57 2.21
C THR A 46 2.16 -0.52 3.20
N ALA A 47 1.53 -0.39 4.38
CA ALA A 47 1.98 0.53 5.42
C ALA A 47 3.39 0.16 5.93
N TYR A 48 3.66 -1.12 6.20
CA TYR A 48 4.99 -1.57 6.61
C TYR A 48 6.04 -1.27 5.54
N LEU A 49 5.74 -1.51 4.26
CA LEU A 49 6.64 -1.16 3.18
C LEU A 49 6.88 0.36 3.11
N ALA A 50 5.83 1.17 3.22
CA ALA A 50 5.91 2.62 3.23
C ALA A 50 6.84 3.11 4.35
N PHE A 51 6.63 2.68 5.60
CA PHE A 51 7.48 3.09 6.72
C PHE A 51 8.92 2.55 6.62
N ALA A 52 9.12 1.35 6.06
CA ALA A 52 10.47 0.85 5.77
C ALA A 52 11.20 1.74 4.75
N LEU A 53 10.50 2.20 3.70
CA LEU A 53 11.06 3.13 2.72
C LEU A 53 11.33 4.51 3.32
N VAL A 54 10.46 5.01 4.20
CA VAL A 54 10.71 6.23 4.98
C VAL A 54 12.00 6.09 5.78
N PHE A 55 12.15 4.99 6.53
CA PHE A 55 13.34 4.73 7.34
C PHE A 55 14.62 4.70 6.48
N VAL A 56 14.62 3.94 5.38
CA VAL A 56 15.76 3.85 4.46
C VAL A 56 16.05 5.21 3.81
N GLY A 57 15.03 5.95 3.39
CA GLY A 57 15.16 7.29 2.82
C GLY A 57 15.75 8.28 3.82
N SER A 58 15.26 8.32 5.05
CA SER A 58 15.79 9.19 6.10
C SER A 58 17.25 8.88 6.44
N LEU A 59 17.61 7.60 6.58
CA LEU A 59 19.01 7.20 6.79
C LEU A 59 19.90 7.58 5.60
N GLY A 60 19.47 7.27 4.38
CA GLY A 60 20.19 7.60 3.16
C GLY A 60 20.45 9.10 3.03
N TYR A 61 19.46 9.92 3.40
CA TYR A 61 19.62 11.37 3.43
C TYR A 61 20.62 11.82 4.49
N LEU A 62 20.55 11.27 5.71
CA LEU A 62 21.45 11.64 6.80
C LEU A 62 22.92 11.40 6.44
N PHE A 63 23.22 10.26 5.81
CA PHE A 63 24.60 9.89 5.43
C PHE A 63 25.10 10.60 4.18
N THR A 64 24.25 10.82 3.18
CA THR A 64 24.72 11.31 1.87
C THR A 64 24.37 12.77 1.59
N ARG A 65 23.45 13.36 2.36
CA ARG A 65 22.85 14.70 2.16
C ARG A 65 22.25 14.91 0.77
N LYS A 66 21.96 13.84 0.02
CA LYS A 66 21.34 13.93 -1.31
C LYS A 66 19.83 14.06 -1.20
N MET A 67 19.27 15.09 -1.82
CA MET A 67 17.81 15.36 -1.86
C MET A 67 16.98 14.20 -2.43
N GLY A 68 17.58 13.30 -3.23
CA GLY A 68 16.86 12.13 -3.75
C GLY A 68 16.32 11.20 -2.65
N TRP A 69 17.07 11.03 -1.56
CA TRP A 69 16.66 10.21 -0.42
C TRP A 69 15.55 10.85 0.40
N ASP A 70 15.61 12.18 0.56
CA ASP A 70 14.57 12.95 1.23
C ASP A 70 13.24 12.89 0.47
N ARG A 71 13.29 13.07 -0.86
CA ARG A 71 12.11 12.92 -1.73
C ARG A 71 11.49 11.52 -1.67
N LEU A 72 12.31 10.47 -1.58
CA LEU A 72 11.83 9.10 -1.40
C LEU A 72 11.10 8.96 -0.06
N ALA A 73 11.69 9.47 1.02
CA ALA A 73 11.08 9.41 2.34
C ALA A 73 9.73 10.13 2.38
N VAL A 74 9.64 11.34 1.82
CA VAL A 74 8.38 12.10 1.75
C VAL A 74 7.33 11.37 0.91
N ALA A 75 7.71 10.91 -0.29
CA ALA A 75 6.77 10.20 -1.17
C ALA A 75 6.27 8.88 -0.56
N ALA A 76 7.10 8.19 0.24
CA ALA A 76 6.69 6.99 0.95
C ALA A 76 5.85 7.29 2.19
N ALA A 77 6.08 8.42 2.87
CA ALA A 77 5.33 8.81 4.04
C ALA A 77 3.86 9.10 3.72
N GLU A 78 3.57 9.76 2.59
CA GLU A 78 2.20 10.11 2.16
C GLU A 78 1.21 8.94 2.25
N PRO A 79 1.42 7.79 1.57
CA PRO A 79 0.52 6.64 1.69
C PRO A 79 0.67 5.88 3.01
N GLY A 80 1.74 6.10 3.79
CA GLY A 80 1.96 5.41 5.07
C GLY A 80 1.17 5.99 6.23
N VAL A 81 0.81 7.29 6.17
CA VAL A 81 0.06 7.99 7.24
C VAL A 81 -1.41 8.22 6.94
N LEU A 82 -1.85 7.97 5.69
CA LEU A 82 -3.24 8.02 5.25
C LEU A 82 -3.96 6.70 5.57
#